data_AF-A0A167VHR0-F1
#
_entry.id   AF-A0A167VHR0-F1
#
_cell.length_a   1.000
_cell.length_b   1.000
_cell.length_c   1.000
_cell.angle_alpha   90.00
_cell.angle_beta   90.00
_cell.angle_gamma   90.00
#
_symmetry.space_group_name_H-M   'P 1'
#
loop_
_entity.id
_entity.type
_entity.pdbx_description
1 polymer ?
#
loop_
_entity_poly.entity_id
_entity_poly.type
_entity_poly.pdbx_seq_one_letter_code
_entity_poly.pdbx_strand_id
1 'polypeptide(L)'
;MVSTTSLLPRLVLLLAAAAGCQEAAAFPLFYRHVAPRAGNPGVVGNIRIPAGFTKTLFSDDFSGTAGSLPAAARWTIDTGTAYPGGGSPQWGTGEVESYTRNAANLQITAAGTLLLTPVATTAGGRTTWTSARIESVKAYDFTCAVGKKLRIESRLKLGANAAASQLGIWNAFWTLGAAYRGNYQNWPAVGEVDVLESINGQSIAYETVHCGTASGGPCHESTGISKTTPFARGGWYTAAVIIDRTAARSTADWQKEKITWLLNEQLVFTLAATTVNNQAAWAALAQNAKFILFNVAVGGAFPTAVAGVTTPTARTVGGTGSGMEVDYVAVFTS
;
A
#
# COMPACT_ATOMS: atom_id res chain seq x y z
N MET A 1 -44.14 -64.16 -24.39
CA MET A 1 -43.79 -62.76 -24.71
C MET A 1 -43.31 -62.73 -26.15
N VAL A 2 -44.01 -61.95 -26.98
CA VAL A 2 -43.93 -61.99 -28.44
C VAL A 2 -42.63 -61.34 -28.95
N SER A 3 -42.20 -61.87 -30.08
CA SER A 3 -40.96 -61.74 -30.83
C SER A 3 -40.79 -60.41 -31.61
N THR A 4 -39.52 -60.13 -32.00
CA THR A 4 -39.04 -59.38 -33.19
C THR A 4 -39.35 -57.86 -33.25
N THR A 5 -38.53 -56.93 -33.75
CA THR A 5 -37.45 -56.93 -34.77
C THR A 5 -36.71 -55.58 -34.73
N SER A 6 -35.46 -55.56 -35.22
CA SER A 6 -34.62 -54.36 -35.46
C SER A 6 -35.20 -53.37 -36.47
N LEU A 7 -34.83 -52.08 -36.38
CA LEU A 7 -34.57 -51.17 -37.51
C LEU A 7 -34.00 -49.81 -37.01
N LEU A 8 -32.74 -49.52 -37.33
CA LEU A 8 -32.20 -48.17 -37.57
C LEU A 8 -32.34 -47.89 -39.09
N PRO A 9 -32.16 -46.66 -39.64
CA PRO A 9 -31.99 -45.33 -39.02
C PRO A 9 -32.94 -44.27 -39.63
N ARG A 10 -33.03 -43.06 -39.05
CA ARG A 10 -33.25 -41.83 -39.84
C ARG A 10 -32.76 -40.57 -39.12
N LEU A 11 -31.79 -39.95 -39.78
CA LEU A 11 -31.19 -38.66 -39.52
C LEU A 11 -32.23 -37.55 -39.69
N VAL A 12 -32.43 -36.71 -38.65
CA VAL A 12 -32.95 -35.35 -38.82
C VAL A 12 -32.00 -34.41 -38.10
N LEU A 13 -31.37 -33.59 -38.92
CA LEU A 13 -30.47 -32.50 -38.57
C LEU A 13 -31.33 -31.34 -38.02
N LEU A 14 -31.07 -30.88 -36.81
CA LEU A 14 -31.42 -29.52 -36.40
C LEU A 14 -30.23 -28.89 -35.69
N LEU A 15 -29.66 -27.88 -36.36
CA LEU A 15 -28.65 -26.98 -35.82
C LEU A 15 -29.27 -26.15 -34.68
N ALA A 16 -28.61 -26.12 -33.53
CA ALA A 16 -28.75 -25.02 -32.56
C ALA A 16 -27.34 -24.50 -32.24
N ALA A 17 -27.18 -23.20 -32.45
CA ALA A 17 -25.91 -22.49 -32.50
C ALA A 17 -25.11 -22.58 -31.20
N ALA A 18 -23.81 -22.84 -31.34
CA ALA A 18 -22.83 -22.68 -30.28
C ALA A 18 -22.67 -21.18 -29.96
N ALA A 19 -23.15 -20.76 -28.78
CA ALA A 19 -22.70 -19.53 -28.18
C ALA A 19 -21.30 -19.78 -27.61
N GLY A 20 -20.27 -19.40 -28.37
CA GLY A 20 -18.90 -19.47 -27.93
C GLY A 20 -18.69 -18.60 -26.69
N CYS A 21 -18.31 -19.24 -25.58
CA CYS A 21 -17.57 -18.57 -24.52
C CYS A 21 -16.22 -18.16 -25.11
N GLN A 22 -16.07 -16.89 -25.49
CA GLN A 22 -14.75 -16.31 -25.68
C GLN A 22 -14.11 -16.17 -24.31
N GLU A 23 -13.20 -17.08 -24.00
CA GLU A 23 -12.21 -16.89 -22.95
C GLU A 23 -11.53 -15.55 -23.17
N ALA A 24 -11.72 -14.63 -22.22
CA ALA A 24 -10.86 -13.46 -22.12
C ALA A 24 -9.46 -13.99 -21.81
N ALA A 25 -8.61 -14.05 -22.84
CA ALA A 25 -7.20 -14.34 -22.70
C ALA A 25 -6.57 -13.26 -21.81
N ALA A 26 -6.47 -13.55 -20.52
CA ALA A 26 -5.62 -12.84 -19.60
C ALA A 26 -4.18 -13.10 -20.05
N PHE A 27 -3.60 -12.16 -20.80
CA PHE A 27 -2.17 -12.16 -21.03
C PHE A 27 -1.49 -11.94 -19.67
N PRO A 28 -0.75 -12.92 -19.13
CA PRO A 28 0.13 -12.64 -18.02
C PRO A 28 1.28 -11.85 -18.62
N LEU A 29 1.35 -10.55 -18.33
CA LEU A 29 2.60 -9.81 -18.45
C LEU A 29 3.55 -10.42 -17.41
N PHE A 30 4.27 -11.47 -17.82
CA PHE A 30 5.40 -12.00 -17.10
C PHE A 30 6.44 -10.88 -17.00
N TYR A 31 6.45 -10.16 -15.87
CA TYR A 31 7.62 -9.40 -15.43
C TYR A 31 8.70 -10.43 -15.08
N ARG A 32 9.40 -10.92 -16.11
CA ARG A 32 10.70 -11.56 -15.91
C ARG A 32 11.63 -10.51 -15.30
N HIS A 33 12.40 -10.90 -14.29
CA HIS A 33 13.56 -10.14 -13.84
C HIS A 33 14.39 -9.72 -15.07
N VAL A 34 14.33 -8.44 -15.41
CA VAL A 34 15.21 -7.85 -16.40
C VAL A 34 16.54 -7.65 -15.67
N ALA A 35 17.60 -8.32 -16.09
CA ALA A 35 18.93 -7.99 -15.60
C ALA A 35 19.22 -6.51 -15.96
N PRO A 36 19.79 -5.70 -15.05
CA PRO A 36 19.96 -4.28 -15.28
C PRO A 36 20.91 -4.07 -16.47
N ARG A 37 20.38 -3.61 -17.60
CA ARG A 37 21.16 -3.00 -18.67
C ARG A 37 21.22 -1.52 -18.41
N ALA A 38 22.45 -0.98 -18.33
CA ALA A 38 22.66 0.45 -18.31
C ALA A 38 22.00 1.10 -19.55
N GLY A 39 21.14 2.10 -19.32
CA GLY A 39 20.79 3.09 -20.34
C GLY A 39 19.57 2.82 -21.24
N ASN A 40 18.53 2.10 -20.78
CA ASN A 40 17.24 2.18 -21.47
C ASN A 40 16.47 3.45 -21.05
N PRO A 41 16.09 4.34 -21.98
CA PRO A 41 15.16 5.42 -21.66
C PRO A 41 13.87 4.81 -21.07
N GLY A 42 13.49 5.21 -19.87
CA GLY A 42 12.25 4.74 -19.23
C GLY A 42 12.39 3.58 -18.23
N VAL A 43 13.60 3.22 -17.79
CA VAL A 43 13.82 2.25 -16.69
C VAL A 43 14.87 2.78 -15.70
N VAL A 44 14.62 2.66 -14.39
CA VAL A 44 15.60 2.93 -13.31
C VAL A 44 15.81 1.65 -12.51
N GLY A 45 17.00 1.04 -12.60
CA GLY A 45 17.23 -0.31 -12.10
C GLY A 45 16.34 -1.31 -12.84
N ASN A 46 15.45 -1.99 -12.10
CA ASN A 46 14.43 -2.89 -12.68
C ASN A 46 13.03 -2.26 -12.77
N ILE A 47 12.90 -0.97 -12.45
CA ILE A 47 11.61 -0.29 -12.32
C ILE A 47 11.31 0.49 -13.59
N ARG A 48 10.17 0.20 -14.22
CA ARG A 48 9.72 0.89 -15.43
C ARG A 48 9.05 2.23 -15.07
N ILE A 49 9.41 3.30 -15.77
CA ILE A 49 8.71 4.58 -15.67
C ILE A 49 7.33 4.44 -16.34
N PRO A 50 6.22 4.71 -15.62
CA PRO A 50 4.88 4.60 -16.20
C PRO A 50 4.64 5.59 -17.34
N ALA A 51 3.76 5.22 -18.27
CA ALA A 51 3.41 6.09 -19.40
C ALA A 51 2.89 7.45 -18.92
N GLY A 52 3.33 8.54 -19.57
CA GLY A 52 3.00 9.91 -19.16
C GLY A 52 3.87 10.48 -18.04
N PHE A 53 4.85 9.71 -17.54
CA PHE A 53 5.88 10.16 -16.62
C PHE A 53 7.25 10.12 -17.30
N THR A 54 8.16 11.03 -16.92
CA THR A 54 9.45 11.21 -17.61
C THR A 54 10.65 11.17 -16.67
N LYS A 55 10.45 11.43 -15.37
CA LYS A 55 11.54 11.49 -14.39
C LYS A 55 11.19 10.73 -13.12
N THR A 56 12.17 9.99 -12.61
CA THR A 56 12.14 9.38 -11.27
C THR A 56 12.70 10.36 -10.24
N LEU A 57 11.95 10.60 -9.16
CA LEU A 57 12.36 11.43 -8.03
C LEU A 57 12.95 10.58 -6.90
N PHE A 58 12.38 9.40 -6.69
CA PHE A 58 12.86 8.40 -5.75
C PHE A 58 12.53 7.02 -6.29
N SER A 59 13.38 6.04 -6.00
CA SER A 59 13.08 4.64 -6.25
C SER A 59 13.98 3.74 -5.43
N ASP A 60 13.45 2.60 -4.99
CA ASP A 60 14.22 1.51 -4.43
C ASP A 60 13.67 0.19 -4.97
N ASP A 61 14.53 -0.61 -5.60
CA ASP A 61 14.20 -1.96 -6.06
C ASP A 61 14.63 -3.02 -5.04
N PHE A 62 15.07 -2.58 -3.85
CA PHE A 62 15.47 -3.42 -2.73
C PHE A 62 16.57 -4.44 -3.08
N SER A 63 17.37 -4.13 -4.10
CA SER A 63 18.57 -4.87 -4.42
C SER A 63 19.55 -4.79 -3.24
N GLY A 64 19.92 -5.95 -2.69
CA GLY A 64 20.71 -6.04 -1.49
C GLY A 64 21.12 -7.48 -1.17
N THR A 65 21.90 -7.64 -0.10
CA THR A 65 22.30 -8.97 0.36
C THR A 65 21.14 -9.60 1.14
N ALA A 66 20.82 -10.87 0.86
CA ALA A 66 19.79 -11.59 1.60
C ALA A 66 20.05 -11.54 3.12
N GLY A 67 19.03 -11.22 3.91
CA GLY A 67 19.12 -11.05 5.36
C GLY A 67 19.64 -9.69 5.82
N SER A 68 20.11 -8.82 4.91
CA SER A 68 20.51 -7.47 5.28
C SER A 68 19.30 -6.56 5.50
N LEU A 69 19.51 -5.45 6.21
CA LEU A 69 18.55 -4.34 6.26
C LEU A 69 18.50 -3.60 4.91
N PRO A 70 17.42 -2.84 4.62
CA PRO A 70 17.40 -1.95 3.47
C PRO A 70 18.48 -0.87 3.57
N ALA A 71 18.88 -0.31 2.42
CA ALA A 71 19.98 0.65 2.36
C ALA A 71 19.71 1.89 3.23
N ALA A 72 20.55 2.12 4.24
CA ALA A 72 20.42 3.26 5.16
C ALA A 72 20.54 4.63 4.47
N ALA A 73 21.14 4.68 3.27
CA ALA A 73 21.16 5.88 2.44
C ALA A 73 19.77 6.25 1.90
N ARG A 74 18.82 5.30 1.89
CA ARG A 74 17.46 5.46 1.38
C ARG A 74 16.40 5.40 2.48
N TRP A 75 16.66 4.65 3.56
CA TRP A 75 15.66 4.38 4.59
C TRP A 75 16.15 4.69 6.00
N THR A 76 15.28 5.36 6.76
CA THR A 76 15.32 5.37 8.22
C THR A 76 14.45 4.21 8.72
N ILE A 77 14.93 3.48 9.72
CA ILE A 77 14.15 2.44 10.40
C ILE A 77 13.66 3.00 11.72
N ASP A 78 12.35 3.09 11.86
CA ASP A 78 11.68 3.50 13.09
C ASP A 78 11.68 2.33 14.08
N THR A 79 11.91 2.62 15.36
CA THR A 79 12.05 1.59 16.40
C THR A 79 11.31 1.96 17.66
N GLY A 80 10.91 0.96 18.44
CA GLY A 80 10.16 1.14 19.68
C GLY A 80 8.66 1.32 19.42
N THR A 81 8.02 2.06 20.31
CA THR A 81 6.55 2.24 20.35
C THR A 81 6.11 3.68 20.08
N ALA A 82 7.02 4.57 19.69
CA ALA A 82 6.76 5.97 19.35
C ALA A 82 7.96 6.58 18.62
N TYR A 83 7.75 7.70 17.91
CA TYR A 83 8.85 8.53 17.43
C TYR A 83 9.65 9.10 18.63
N PRO A 84 10.99 9.19 18.51
CA PRO A 84 11.82 9.80 19.55
C PRO A 84 11.52 11.31 19.67
N GLY A 85 11.70 11.87 20.87
CA GLY A 85 11.56 13.32 21.07
C GLY A 85 10.12 13.83 21.16
N GLY A 86 9.18 12.97 21.59
CA GLY A 86 7.81 13.37 21.89
C GLY A 86 6.78 12.94 20.85
N GLY A 87 7.00 11.85 20.11
CA GLY A 87 5.93 11.22 19.35
C GLY A 87 4.85 10.63 20.27
N SER A 88 3.62 10.50 19.75
CA SER A 88 2.53 9.86 20.47
C SER A 88 2.89 8.42 20.84
N PRO A 89 2.60 7.99 22.09
CA PRO A 89 2.83 6.60 22.51
C PRO A 89 1.99 5.65 21.66
N GLN A 90 2.47 4.40 21.50
CA GLN A 90 1.83 3.38 20.67
C GLN A 90 1.52 3.90 19.26
N TRP A 91 2.48 4.66 18.71
CA TRP A 91 2.41 5.33 17.41
C TRP A 91 1.14 6.17 17.17
N GLY A 92 0.43 6.56 18.23
CA GLY A 92 -0.84 7.31 18.17
C GLY A 92 -2.07 6.46 17.81
N THR A 93 -1.90 5.17 17.54
CA THR A 93 -2.96 4.26 17.07
C THR A 93 -3.38 3.24 18.13
N GLY A 94 -2.62 3.12 19.22
CA GLY A 94 -2.84 2.09 20.24
C GLY A 94 -2.31 0.70 19.82
N GLU A 95 -1.46 0.64 18.79
CA GLU A 95 -0.77 -0.59 18.37
C GLU A 95 0.16 -1.13 19.50
N VAL A 96 0.46 -2.43 19.46
CA VAL A 96 1.05 -3.16 20.62
C VAL A 96 2.45 -3.69 20.36
N GLU A 97 2.93 -3.63 19.13
CA GLU A 97 4.28 -4.04 18.75
C GLU A 97 5.33 -2.99 19.12
N SER A 98 6.55 -3.47 19.31
CA SER A 98 7.74 -2.64 19.23
C SER A 98 8.38 -2.81 17.86
N TYR A 99 8.55 -1.74 17.08
CA TYR A 99 9.29 -1.82 15.82
C TYR A 99 10.78 -2.02 16.09
N THR A 100 11.45 -2.84 15.27
CA THR A 100 12.86 -3.16 15.47
C THR A 100 13.67 -3.17 14.18
N ARG A 101 15.01 -3.21 14.33
CA ARG A 101 15.98 -3.42 13.25
C ARG A 101 16.42 -4.89 13.15
N ASN A 102 15.69 -5.82 13.75
CA ASN A 102 16.02 -7.23 13.70
C ASN A 102 15.68 -7.79 12.31
N ALA A 103 16.56 -8.60 11.73
CA ALA A 103 16.33 -9.27 10.45
C ALA A 103 15.07 -10.16 10.46
N ALA A 104 14.66 -10.65 11.63
CA ALA A 104 13.40 -11.37 11.81
C ALA A 104 12.16 -10.50 11.52
N ASN A 105 12.27 -9.17 11.66
CA ASN A 105 11.21 -8.22 11.35
C ASN A 105 11.40 -7.51 10.02
N LEU A 106 12.63 -7.19 9.63
CA LEU A 106 12.94 -6.38 8.46
C LEU A 106 14.19 -6.92 7.76
N GLN A 107 14.04 -7.37 6.52
CA GLN A 107 15.20 -7.85 5.74
C GLN A 107 14.98 -7.79 4.24
N ILE A 108 16.07 -7.75 3.49
CA ILE A 108 16.10 -8.07 2.06
C ILE A 108 16.03 -9.60 1.90
N THR A 109 15.15 -10.10 1.05
CA THR A 109 15.01 -11.52 0.77
C THR A 109 16.09 -12.00 -0.22
N ALA A 110 16.24 -13.32 -0.37
CA ALA A 110 17.10 -13.89 -1.41
C ALA A 110 16.64 -13.55 -2.85
N ALA A 111 15.37 -13.14 -3.02
CA ALA A 111 14.84 -12.70 -4.31
C ALA A 111 15.06 -11.20 -4.58
N GLY A 112 15.70 -10.46 -3.65
CA GLY A 112 15.93 -9.02 -3.80
C GLY A 112 14.69 -8.17 -3.55
N THR A 113 13.80 -8.63 -2.65
CA THR A 113 12.60 -7.89 -2.21
C THR A 113 12.76 -7.47 -0.74
N LEU A 114 12.07 -6.43 -0.30
CA LEU A 114 11.98 -6.08 1.11
C LEU A 114 10.89 -6.90 1.79
N LEU A 115 11.16 -7.44 2.97
CA LEU A 115 10.20 -8.19 3.77
C LEU A 115 10.03 -7.56 5.15
N LEU A 116 8.78 -7.22 5.49
CA LEU A 116 8.35 -6.75 6.81
C LEU A 116 7.50 -7.84 7.46
N THR A 117 7.94 -8.33 8.62
CA THR A 117 7.34 -9.48 9.31
C THR A 117 6.99 -9.14 10.76
N PRO A 118 5.69 -9.18 11.13
CA PRO A 118 5.31 -9.12 12.53
C PRO A 118 5.67 -10.45 13.20
N VAL A 119 6.34 -10.41 14.35
CA VAL A 119 6.79 -11.59 15.10
C VAL A 119 6.14 -11.58 16.48
N ALA A 120 5.40 -12.65 16.77
CA ALA A 120 4.85 -12.93 18.10
C ALA A 120 5.83 -13.79 18.90
N THR A 121 6.08 -13.42 20.15
CA THR A 121 6.83 -14.24 21.11
C THR A 121 5.97 -14.45 22.34
N THR A 122 5.76 -15.71 22.73
CA THR A 122 4.99 -16.06 23.93
C THR A 122 5.92 -16.59 25.00
N ALA A 123 5.99 -15.90 26.13
CA ALA A 123 6.75 -16.31 27.30
C ALA A 123 5.93 -16.07 28.57
N GLY A 124 5.92 -17.04 29.48
CA GLY A 124 5.18 -16.92 30.75
C GLY A 124 3.67 -16.65 30.59
N GLY A 125 3.06 -17.15 29.52
CA GLY A 125 1.63 -16.93 29.22
C GLY A 125 1.30 -15.55 28.62
N ARG A 126 2.29 -14.69 28.37
CA ARG A 126 2.11 -13.39 27.72
C ARG A 126 2.71 -13.40 26.33
N THR A 127 1.93 -12.92 25.36
CA THR A 127 2.42 -12.67 23.99
C THR A 127 2.88 -11.23 23.87
N THR A 128 4.08 -11.03 23.35
CA THR A 128 4.62 -9.73 22.94
C THR A 128 4.88 -9.71 21.45
N TRP A 129 4.78 -8.53 20.83
CA TRP A 129 4.92 -8.36 19.39
C TRP A 129 6.11 -7.47 19.05
N THR A 130 6.80 -7.84 17.98
CA THR A 130 7.74 -6.98 17.28
C THR A 130 7.38 -6.91 15.81
N SER A 131 7.74 -5.84 15.15
CA SER A 131 7.53 -5.71 13.71
C SER A 131 8.53 -4.73 13.09
N ALA A 132 8.26 -4.27 11.87
CA ALA A 132 9.07 -3.28 11.17
C ALA A 132 8.24 -2.08 10.69
N ARG A 133 8.87 -0.90 10.76
CA ARG A 133 8.42 0.36 10.18
C ARG A 133 9.64 1.08 9.59
N ILE A 134 9.54 1.52 8.35
CA ILE A 134 10.58 2.28 7.68
C ILE A 134 10.01 3.50 6.98
N GLU A 135 10.82 4.54 6.86
CA GLU A 135 10.48 5.76 6.13
C GLU A 135 11.64 6.20 5.22
N SER A 136 11.32 6.75 4.04
CA SER A 136 12.34 7.21 3.09
C SER A 136 13.12 8.39 3.66
N VAL A 137 14.45 8.42 3.64
CA VAL A 137 15.23 9.51 4.27
C VAL A 137 14.87 10.89 3.70
N LYS A 138 15.05 11.94 4.52
CA LYS A 138 14.74 13.34 4.17
C LYS A 138 15.30 13.82 2.83
N ALA A 139 16.45 13.29 2.40
CA ALA A 139 17.06 13.62 1.11
C ALA A 139 16.19 13.21 -0.10
N TYR A 140 15.21 12.33 0.10
CA TYR A 140 14.26 11.86 -0.89
C TYR A 140 12.84 12.36 -0.67
N ASP A 141 12.63 13.38 0.17
CA ASP A 141 11.33 14.04 0.26
C ASP A 141 10.96 14.62 -1.12
N PHE A 142 9.69 14.47 -1.50
CA PHE A 142 9.21 14.82 -2.84
C PHE A 142 7.94 15.64 -2.81
N THR A 143 7.72 16.42 -3.88
CA THR A 143 6.54 17.29 -4.05
C THR A 143 6.01 17.17 -5.47
N CYS A 144 4.68 17.24 -5.63
CA CYS A 144 4.07 17.40 -6.95
C CYS A 144 4.17 18.88 -7.38
N ALA A 145 4.94 19.19 -8.42
CA ALA A 145 5.04 20.56 -8.93
C ALA A 145 3.72 21.03 -9.59
N VAL A 146 3.49 22.34 -9.58
CA VAL A 146 2.37 22.95 -10.31
C VAL A 146 2.47 22.58 -11.80
N GLY A 147 1.33 22.27 -12.44
CA GLY A 147 1.29 21.89 -13.84
C GLY A 147 1.79 20.47 -14.13
N LYS A 148 2.16 19.68 -13.11
CA LYS A 148 2.69 18.32 -13.25
C LYS A 148 1.79 17.27 -12.63
N LYS A 149 2.10 16.01 -12.93
CA LYS A 149 1.64 14.85 -12.17
C LYS A 149 2.79 14.32 -11.32
N LEU A 150 2.42 13.75 -10.18
CA LEU A 150 3.30 12.94 -9.35
C LEU A 150 2.63 11.57 -9.18
N ARG A 151 3.37 10.49 -9.46
CA ARG A 151 2.91 9.12 -9.16
C ARG A 151 3.79 8.55 -8.07
N ILE A 152 3.16 8.02 -7.04
CA ILE A 152 3.82 7.27 -5.95
C ILE A 152 3.29 5.84 -6.06
N GLU A 153 4.18 4.88 -6.17
CA GLU A 153 3.82 3.50 -6.48
C GLU A 153 4.69 2.50 -5.76
N SER A 154 4.11 1.36 -5.40
CA SER A 154 4.85 0.19 -4.98
C SER A 154 4.22 -1.08 -5.52
N ARG A 155 5.07 -2.04 -5.90
CA ARG A 155 4.65 -3.42 -6.13
C ARG A 155 4.86 -4.23 -4.87
N LEU A 156 3.78 -4.70 -4.26
CA LEU A 156 3.78 -5.37 -2.97
C LEU A 156 2.87 -6.61 -2.95
N LYS A 157 3.10 -7.50 -1.98
CA LYS A 157 2.32 -8.70 -1.71
C LYS A 157 2.05 -8.76 -0.21
N LEU A 158 0.78 -8.93 0.15
CA LEU A 158 0.38 -9.14 1.53
C LEU A 158 0.23 -10.63 1.83
N GLY A 159 0.63 -11.03 3.03
CA GLY A 159 0.54 -12.41 3.50
C GLY A 159 -0.90 -12.97 3.47
N ALA A 160 -1.01 -14.27 3.23
CA ALA A 160 -2.27 -14.98 2.97
C ALA A 160 -2.68 -15.97 4.07
N ASN A 161 -2.21 -15.79 5.32
CA ASN A 161 -2.74 -16.55 6.45
C ASN A 161 -4.28 -16.39 6.52
N ALA A 162 -4.97 -17.35 7.12
CA ALA A 162 -6.43 -17.24 7.27
C ALA A 162 -6.80 -15.96 8.04
N ALA A 163 -7.82 -15.22 7.57
CA ALA A 163 -8.24 -13.96 8.21
C ALA A 163 -8.53 -14.11 9.71
N ALA A 164 -9.11 -15.25 10.12
CA ALA A 164 -9.37 -15.57 11.52
C ALA A 164 -8.11 -15.67 12.41
N SER A 165 -6.93 -15.81 11.80
CA SER A 165 -5.61 -15.81 12.46
C SER A 165 -4.84 -14.49 12.30
N GLN A 166 -5.48 -13.47 11.71
CA GLN A 166 -4.85 -12.19 11.41
C GLN A 166 -5.55 -10.99 12.07
N LEU A 167 -6.48 -11.21 13.01
CA LEU A 167 -7.13 -10.10 13.73
C LEU A 167 -6.08 -9.23 14.45
N GLY A 168 -5.99 -7.96 14.09
CA GLY A 168 -4.98 -7.01 14.56
C GLY A 168 -3.79 -6.81 13.61
N ILE A 169 -3.54 -7.69 12.65
CA ILE A 169 -2.48 -7.46 11.65
C ILE A 169 -2.91 -6.30 10.76
N TRP A 170 -2.05 -5.29 10.61
CA TRP A 170 -2.32 -4.08 9.85
C TRP A 170 -1.12 -3.75 8.95
N ASN A 171 -1.23 -4.07 7.66
CA ASN A 171 -0.21 -3.74 6.66
C ASN A 171 -0.50 -2.35 6.08
N ALA A 172 0.51 -1.50 5.92
CA ALA A 172 0.33 -0.17 5.33
C ALA A 172 1.49 0.24 4.41
N PHE A 173 1.12 0.83 3.26
CA PHE A 173 1.97 1.60 2.35
C PHE A 173 1.34 2.99 2.18
N TRP A 174 2.05 4.02 2.60
CA TRP A 174 1.47 5.34 2.79
C TRP A 174 2.51 6.45 2.69
N THR A 175 2.04 7.69 2.69
CA THR A 175 2.90 8.87 2.71
C THR A 175 2.42 9.87 3.73
N LEU A 176 3.37 10.56 4.35
CA LEU A 176 3.12 11.60 5.33
C LEU A 176 3.85 12.89 4.93
N GLY A 177 3.27 14.04 5.27
CA GLY A 177 3.93 15.32 4.98
C GLY A 177 5.27 15.47 5.71
N ALA A 178 6.29 15.91 4.99
CA ALA A 178 7.68 15.98 5.46
C ALA A 178 7.88 16.84 6.71
N ALA A 179 7.01 17.83 6.95
CA ALA A 179 7.02 18.66 8.14
C ALA A 179 6.62 17.91 9.43
N TYR A 180 6.23 16.64 9.35
CA TYR A 180 5.97 15.81 10.52
C TYR A 180 7.26 15.42 11.25
N ARG A 181 8.35 15.20 10.50
CA ARG A 181 9.65 14.83 11.08
C ARG A 181 10.18 15.91 12.01
N GLY A 182 10.48 15.51 13.24
CA GLY A 182 10.98 16.41 14.28
C GLY A 182 9.91 17.31 14.91
N ASN A 183 8.66 17.23 14.45
CA ASN A 183 7.51 17.88 15.08
C ASN A 183 6.66 16.85 15.84
N TYR A 184 6.25 15.78 15.14
CA TYR A 184 5.47 14.65 15.66
C TYR A 184 4.11 14.97 16.30
N GLN A 185 3.68 16.24 16.26
CA GLN A 185 2.48 16.75 16.94
C GLN A 185 1.52 17.50 15.99
N ASN A 186 1.85 17.56 14.69
CA ASN A 186 1.10 18.30 13.67
C ASN A 186 0.26 17.41 12.73
N TRP A 187 0.03 16.15 13.10
CA TRP A 187 -0.98 15.31 12.44
C TRP A 187 -2.39 15.72 12.91
N PRO A 188 -3.43 15.74 12.05
CA PRO A 188 -3.43 15.41 10.62
C PRO A 188 -3.17 16.62 9.72
N ALA A 189 -2.97 17.81 10.27
CA ALA A 189 -2.77 19.05 9.52
C ALA A 189 -1.61 19.00 8.51
N VAL A 190 -0.61 18.13 8.77
CA VAL A 190 0.53 17.90 7.90
C VAL A 190 0.22 17.10 6.62
N GLY A 191 -0.93 16.42 6.59
CA GLY A 191 -1.45 15.67 5.45
C GLY A 191 -0.86 14.25 5.32
N GLU A 192 -1.74 13.27 5.25
CA GLU A 192 -1.45 11.84 5.06
C GLU A 192 -2.20 11.33 3.83
N VAL A 193 -1.54 10.47 3.05
CA VAL A 193 -2.15 9.77 1.92
C VAL A 193 -1.79 8.30 2.02
N ASP A 194 -2.79 7.48 2.34
CA ASP A 194 -2.67 6.05 2.46
C ASP A 194 -2.91 5.40 1.11
N VAL A 195 -1.84 4.88 0.52
CA VAL A 195 -1.90 4.27 -0.82
C VAL A 195 -2.56 2.91 -0.73
N LEU A 196 -2.25 2.15 0.32
CA LEU A 196 -2.88 0.90 0.65
C LEU A 196 -2.73 0.61 2.15
N GLU A 197 -3.85 0.45 2.84
CA GLU A 197 -3.88 -0.24 4.14
C GLU A 197 -4.72 -1.51 4.06
N SER A 198 -4.37 -2.52 4.85
CA SER A 198 -5.19 -3.72 4.99
C SER A 198 -5.06 -4.30 6.39
N ILE A 199 -6.20 -4.56 7.02
CA ILE A 199 -6.30 -4.97 8.42
C ILE A 199 -6.96 -6.35 8.55
N ASN A 200 -6.76 -7.02 9.69
CA ASN A 200 -7.51 -8.21 10.09
C ASN A 200 -7.45 -9.39 9.10
N GLY A 201 -6.43 -9.43 8.24
CA GLY A 201 -6.32 -10.39 7.14
C GLY A 201 -7.41 -10.28 6.08
N GLN A 202 -8.12 -9.15 6.01
CA GLN A 202 -9.17 -8.92 5.02
C GLN A 202 -8.58 -8.83 3.60
N SER A 203 -9.37 -9.27 2.63
CA SER A 203 -9.12 -9.11 1.19
C SER A 203 -9.60 -7.74 0.70
N ILE A 204 -9.31 -6.70 1.48
CA ILE A 204 -9.74 -5.31 1.28
C ILE A 204 -8.54 -4.39 1.47
N ALA A 205 -8.31 -3.52 0.49
CA ALA A 205 -7.44 -2.36 0.58
C ALA A 205 -8.28 -1.14 0.98
N TYR A 206 -7.75 -0.32 1.88
CA TYR A 206 -8.29 0.97 2.25
C TYR A 206 -7.42 2.06 1.62
N GLU A 207 -8.06 2.95 0.86
CA GLU A 207 -7.45 4.09 0.19
C GLU A 207 -7.96 5.37 0.87
N THR A 208 -7.11 6.00 1.67
CA THR A 208 -7.55 7.05 2.61
C THR A 208 -6.67 8.28 2.52
N VAL A 209 -7.25 9.43 2.88
CA VAL A 209 -6.48 10.63 3.22
C VAL A 209 -6.88 11.12 4.60
N HIS A 210 -5.87 11.62 5.34
CA HIS A 210 -6.07 12.33 6.60
C HIS A 210 -5.56 13.77 6.49
N CYS A 211 -6.37 14.72 6.94
CA CYS A 211 -6.06 16.14 6.82
C CYS A 211 -6.91 17.06 7.71
N GLY A 212 -6.41 18.28 7.92
CA GLY A 212 -7.11 19.30 8.67
C GLY A 212 -6.93 19.13 10.18
N THR A 213 -8.00 18.83 10.90
CA THR A 213 -8.03 18.83 12.38
C THR A 213 -8.25 17.43 12.93
N ALA A 214 -7.61 17.09 14.06
CA ALA A 214 -7.60 15.74 14.64
C ALA A 214 -8.98 15.15 15.03
N SER A 215 -10.06 15.93 15.00
CA SER A 215 -11.43 15.44 15.17
C SER A 215 -12.34 16.14 14.17
N GLY A 216 -13.03 15.37 13.33
CA GLY A 216 -13.88 15.87 12.25
C GLY A 216 -13.09 16.62 11.20
N GLY A 217 -13.36 17.92 11.04
CA GLY A 217 -12.71 18.74 10.02
C GLY A 217 -13.08 18.33 8.59
N PRO A 218 -12.37 18.88 7.59
CA PRO A 218 -12.69 18.66 6.17
C PRO A 218 -12.48 17.21 5.72
N CYS A 219 -11.78 16.40 6.51
CA CYS A 219 -11.42 15.03 6.18
C CYS A 219 -12.08 14.00 7.10
N HIS A 220 -13.00 14.43 7.97
CA HIS A 220 -13.81 13.57 8.84
C HIS A 220 -12.99 12.68 9.79
N GLU A 221 -12.00 13.28 10.44
CA GLU A 221 -11.10 12.60 11.35
C GLU A 221 -11.81 12.00 12.57
N SER A 222 -11.38 10.83 13.06
CA SER A 222 -10.19 10.07 12.65
C SER A 222 -10.42 9.07 11.52
N THR A 223 -11.58 9.10 10.85
CA THR A 223 -11.92 8.13 9.80
C THR A 223 -11.19 8.42 8.48
N GLY A 224 -10.92 9.69 8.20
CA GLY A 224 -10.40 10.12 6.90
C GLY A 224 -11.46 10.08 5.80
N ILE A 225 -11.09 10.56 4.61
CA ILE A 225 -11.89 10.36 3.39
C ILE A 225 -11.39 9.09 2.73
N SER A 226 -12.17 8.02 2.80
CA SER A 226 -11.73 6.68 2.44
C SER A 226 -12.60 6.02 1.37
N LYS A 227 -11.98 5.14 0.59
CA LYS A 227 -12.61 4.14 -0.27
C LYS A 227 -12.02 2.76 0.06
N THR A 228 -12.80 1.72 -0.17
CA THR A 228 -12.33 0.34 -0.06
C THR A 228 -12.36 -0.37 -1.40
N THR A 229 -11.32 -1.15 -1.66
CA THR A 229 -11.16 -1.92 -2.89
C THR A 229 -10.88 -3.40 -2.58
N PRO A 230 -11.63 -4.36 -3.16
CA PRO A 230 -11.33 -5.77 -2.97
C PRO A 230 -10.06 -6.18 -3.72
N PHE A 231 -9.25 -7.04 -3.11
CA PHE A 231 -8.07 -7.65 -3.73
C PHE A 231 -7.82 -9.06 -3.15
N ALA A 232 -7.07 -9.92 -3.84
CA ALA A 232 -6.73 -11.24 -3.32
C ALA A 232 -5.39 -11.21 -2.56
N ARG A 233 -5.33 -11.82 -1.37
CA ARG A 233 -4.06 -11.96 -0.64
C ARG A 233 -3.15 -13.01 -1.27
N GLY A 234 -1.84 -12.92 -1.00
CA GLY A 234 -0.82 -13.85 -1.51
C GLY A 234 -0.36 -13.59 -2.95
N GLY A 235 -1.02 -12.68 -3.68
CA GLY A 235 -0.60 -12.20 -4.99
C GLY A 235 0.19 -10.89 -4.94
N TRP A 236 0.96 -10.62 -5.99
CA TRP A 236 1.62 -9.33 -6.19
C TRP A 236 0.66 -8.31 -6.80
N TYR A 237 0.64 -7.11 -6.24
CA TYR A 237 -0.16 -5.98 -6.70
C TYR A 237 0.70 -4.75 -6.84
N THR A 238 0.41 -3.93 -7.84
CA THR A 238 0.92 -2.56 -7.93
C THR A 238 -0.12 -1.62 -7.34
N ALA A 239 0.16 -1.05 -6.18
CA ALA A 239 -0.67 -0.01 -5.57
C ALA A 239 -0.02 1.36 -5.84
N ALA A 240 -0.83 2.32 -6.30
CA ALA A 240 -0.31 3.64 -6.66
C ALA A 240 -1.30 4.76 -6.35
N VAL A 241 -0.77 5.96 -6.12
CA VAL A 241 -1.51 7.22 -6.16
C VAL A 241 -0.92 8.15 -7.20
N ILE A 242 -1.79 8.89 -7.90
CA ILE A 242 -1.43 9.98 -8.79
C ILE A 242 -2.00 11.28 -8.22
N ILE A 243 -1.12 12.20 -7.86
CA ILE A 243 -1.48 13.59 -7.56
C ILE A 243 -1.38 14.36 -8.87
N ASP A 244 -2.52 14.83 -9.39
CA ASP A 244 -2.62 15.53 -10.67
C ASP A 244 -2.86 17.03 -10.45
N ARG A 245 -1.84 17.83 -10.79
CA ARG A 245 -1.86 19.29 -10.72
C ARG A 245 -1.71 19.94 -12.11
N THR A 246 -1.97 19.19 -13.18
CA THR A 246 -1.75 19.66 -14.56
C THR A 246 -2.65 20.81 -14.98
N ALA A 247 -3.83 20.94 -14.37
CA ALA A 247 -4.76 22.03 -14.61
C ALA A 247 -4.47 23.30 -13.78
N ALA A 248 -3.58 23.21 -12.78
CA ALA A 248 -3.18 24.33 -11.95
C ALA A 248 -2.08 25.17 -12.62
N ARG A 249 -2.21 26.50 -12.60
CA ARG A 249 -1.16 27.45 -13.04
C ARG A 249 -0.40 28.07 -11.86
N SER A 250 -0.96 27.95 -10.67
CA SER A 250 -0.35 28.35 -9.40
C SER A 250 -0.84 27.44 -8.26
N THR A 251 -0.25 27.53 -7.08
CA THR A 251 -0.76 26.85 -5.87
C THR A 251 -2.17 27.32 -5.46
N ALA A 252 -2.59 28.51 -5.90
CA ALA A 252 -3.92 29.04 -5.65
C ALA A 252 -5.02 28.39 -6.51
N ASP A 253 -4.66 27.68 -7.59
CA ASP A 253 -5.59 26.92 -8.45
C ASP A 253 -5.92 25.53 -7.87
N TRP A 254 -5.81 25.37 -6.55
CA TRP A 254 -5.90 24.07 -5.87
C TRP A 254 -7.19 23.31 -6.16
N GLN A 255 -8.31 24.00 -6.40
CA GLN A 255 -9.60 23.39 -6.72
C GLN A 255 -9.59 22.58 -8.02
N LYS A 256 -8.59 22.77 -8.90
CA LYS A 256 -8.44 22.05 -10.16
C LYS A 256 -7.65 20.75 -10.02
N GLU A 257 -7.12 20.48 -8.83
CA GLU A 257 -6.25 19.34 -8.55
C GLU A 257 -7.06 18.14 -8.06
N LYS A 258 -6.48 16.95 -8.18
CA LYS A 258 -7.08 15.69 -7.68
C LYS A 258 -6.01 14.66 -7.29
N ILE A 259 -6.41 13.72 -6.45
CA ILE A 259 -5.63 12.51 -6.12
C ILE A 259 -6.40 11.29 -6.62
N THR A 260 -5.74 10.38 -7.32
CA THR A 260 -6.34 9.17 -7.88
C THR A 260 -5.57 7.95 -7.44
N TRP A 261 -6.24 6.95 -6.87
CA TRP A 261 -5.65 5.67 -6.49
C TRP A 261 -5.84 4.66 -7.61
N LEU A 262 -4.83 3.82 -7.78
CA LEU A 262 -4.83 2.71 -8.71
C LEU A 262 -4.38 1.43 -8.01
N LEU A 263 -5.03 0.32 -8.38
CA LEU A 263 -4.60 -1.03 -8.03
C LEU A 263 -4.46 -1.84 -9.33
N ASN A 264 -3.25 -2.33 -9.63
CA ASN A 264 -2.90 -2.96 -10.90
C ASN A 264 -3.31 -2.12 -12.13
N GLU A 265 -2.98 -0.82 -12.11
CA GLU A 265 -3.37 0.18 -13.11
C GLU A 265 -4.89 0.43 -13.26
N GLN A 266 -5.74 -0.24 -12.49
CA GLN A 266 -7.17 0.05 -12.46
C GLN A 266 -7.43 1.20 -11.52
N LEU A 267 -8.14 2.24 -12.00
CA LEU A 267 -8.59 3.34 -11.15
C LEU A 267 -9.64 2.83 -10.17
N VAL A 268 -9.41 3.04 -8.86
CA VAL A 268 -10.31 2.55 -7.81
C VAL A 268 -10.93 3.66 -6.97
N PHE A 269 -10.21 4.79 -6.84
CA PHE A 269 -10.69 5.95 -6.11
C PHE A 269 -10.16 7.24 -6.74
N THR A 270 -10.96 8.31 -6.74
CA THR A 270 -10.51 9.66 -7.08
C THR A 270 -11.14 10.64 -6.11
N LEU A 271 -10.27 11.45 -5.49
CA LEU A 271 -10.63 12.54 -4.62
C LEU A 271 -10.31 13.87 -5.32
N ALA A 272 -11.33 14.67 -5.56
CA ALA A 272 -11.15 16.04 -6.07
C ALA A 272 -10.87 17.00 -4.91
N ALA A 273 -10.06 18.03 -5.16
CA ALA A 273 -9.80 19.09 -4.21
C ALA A 273 -11.08 19.74 -3.66
N THR A 274 -12.07 19.92 -4.52
CA THR A 274 -13.38 20.48 -4.18
C THR A 274 -14.21 19.61 -3.24
N THR A 275 -13.92 18.31 -3.13
CA THR A 275 -14.55 17.43 -2.13
C THR A 275 -14.01 17.74 -0.73
N VAL A 276 -12.71 17.98 -0.59
CA VAL A 276 -12.09 18.41 0.69
C VAL A 276 -12.51 19.85 1.03
N ASN A 277 -12.69 20.68 0.00
CA ASN A 277 -13.17 22.07 0.07
C ASN A 277 -12.44 22.94 1.12
N ASN A 278 -11.15 22.70 1.32
CA ASN A 278 -10.31 23.45 2.24
C ASN A 278 -8.90 23.56 1.67
N GLN A 279 -8.46 24.79 1.38
CA GLN A 279 -7.18 25.04 0.70
C GLN A 279 -5.97 24.56 1.51
N ALA A 280 -5.96 24.77 2.83
CA ALA A 280 -4.82 24.40 3.66
C ALA A 280 -4.70 22.87 3.78
N ALA A 281 -5.82 22.18 4.02
CA ALA A 281 -5.89 20.72 4.04
C ALA A 281 -5.47 20.14 2.68
N TRP A 282 -5.95 20.72 1.58
CA TRP A 282 -5.56 20.26 0.24
C TRP A 282 -4.07 20.51 -0.05
N ALA A 283 -3.53 21.66 0.34
CA ALA A 283 -2.10 21.93 0.21
C ALA A 283 -1.26 20.88 0.95
N ALA A 284 -1.66 20.48 2.16
CA ALA A 284 -1.02 19.41 2.91
C ALA A 284 -1.09 18.04 2.20
N LEU A 285 -2.22 17.72 1.56
CA LEU A 285 -2.40 16.48 0.80
C LEU A 285 -1.66 16.43 -0.53
N ALA A 286 -1.61 17.52 -1.29
CA ALA A 286 -1.22 17.48 -2.71
C ALA A 286 -0.01 18.34 -3.08
N GLN A 287 0.31 19.36 -2.27
CA GLN A 287 1.26 20.42 -2.65
C GLN A 287 2.50 20.48 -1.77
N ASN A 288 2.40 20.05 -0.51
CA ASN A 288 3.52 20.02 0.41
C ASN A 288 4.40 18.79 0.18
N ALA A 289 5.66 18.89 0.59
CA ALA A 289 6.60 17.78 0.51
C ALA A 289 6.15 16.59 1.35
N LYS A 290 6.43 15.38 0.87
CA LYS A 290 6.06 14.11 1.51
C LYS A 290 7.24 13.14 1.54
N PHE A 291 7.12 12.15 2.42
CA PHE A 291 7.96 10.97 2.45
C PHE A 291 7.12 9.69 2.45
N ILE A 292 7.74 8.57 2.09
CA ILE A 292 7.10 7.25 2.04
C ILE A 292 7.28 6.53 3.36
N LEU A 293 6.28 5.76 3.77
CA LEU A 293 6.35 4.80 4.86
C LEU A 293 5.86 3.41 4.42
N PHE A 294 6.47 2.40 5.03
CA PHE A 294 5.98 1.03 5.06
C PHE A 294 6.00 0.51 6.48
N ASN A 295 4.93 -0.15 6.91
CA ASN A 295 4.92 -0.88 8.17
C ASN A 295 3.95 -2.06 8.17
N VAL A 296 4.13 -2.92 9.17
CA VAL A 296 3.12 -3.90 9.57
C VAL A 296 2.84 -3.72 11.06
N ALA A 297 1.80 -2.97 11.41
CA ALA A 297 1.36 -2.79 12.78
C ALA A 297 0.62 -4.02 13.31
N VAL A 298 0.52 -4.13 14.64
CA VAL A 298 -0.23 -5.18 15.33
C VAL A 298 -1.16 -4.58 16.38
N GLY A 299 -2.45 -4.87 16.26
CA GLY A 299 -3.49 -4.28 17.10
C GLY A 299 -3.83 -2.86 16.68
N GLY A 300 -4.17 -2.03 17.65
CA GLY A 300 -4.56 -0.64 17.40
C GLY A 300 -6.07 -0.45 17.23
N ALA A 301 -6.48 0.82 17.25
CA ALA A 301 -7.86 1.25 17.24
C ALA A 301 -8.58 0.82 15.96
N PHE A 302 -7.92 0.89 14.80
CA PHE A 302 -8.55 0.60 13.51
C PHE A 302 -8.88 -0.90 13.33
N PRO A 303 -7.92 -1.85 13.46
CA PRO A 303 -8.26 -3.27 13.44
C PRO A 303 -9.29 -3.68 14.49
N THR A 304 -9.22 -3.11 15.69
CA THR A 304 -10.16 -3.37 16.80
C THR A 304 -11.57 -2.90 16.48
N ALA A 305 -11.73 -1.67 15.97
CA ALA A 305 -13.02 -1.10 15.62
C ALA A 305 -13.73 -1.92 14.53
N VAL A 306 -12.99 -2.33 13.49
CA VAL A 306 -13.55 -3.13 12.39
C VAL A 306 -13.84 -4.57 12.81
N ALA A 307 -13.03 -5.16 13.69
CA ALA A 307 -13.27 -6.51 14.20
C ALA A 307 -14.42 -6.58 15.23
N GLY A 308 -14.75 -5.46 15.89
CA GLY A 308 -15.72 -5.42 16.99
C GLY A 308 -15.23 -6.12 18.27
N VAL A 309 -13.95 -6.49 18.33
CA VAL A 309 -13.28 -7.13 19.47
C VAL A 309 -11.87 -6.58 19.60
N THR A 310 -11.32 -6.58 20.82
CA THR A 310 -9.92 -6.17 21.04
C THR A 310 -8.97 -7.03 20.22
N THR A 311 -8.07 -6.37 19.49
CA THR A 311 -7.02 -7.01 18.69
C THR A 311 -5.63 -6.60 19.17
N PRO A 312 -4.58 -7.44 19.02
CA PRO A 312 -4.62 -8.80 18.50
C PRO A 312 -5.33 -9.78 19.45
N THR A 313 -5.81 -10.90 18.92
CA THR A 313 -6.41 -11.99 19.72
C THR A 313 -5.37 -13.06 20.03
N ALA A 314 -5.69 -13.99 20.93
CA ALA A 314 -4.85 -15.17 21.18
C ALA A 314 -4.66 -16.08 19.95
N ARG A 315 -5.51 -15.95 18.93
CA ARG A 315 -5.40 -16.68 17.66
C ARG A 315 -4.56 -15.96 16.61
N THR A 316 -4.19 -14.70 16.86
CA THR A 316 -3.44 -13.90 15.91
C THR A 316 -2.02 -14.42 15.81
N VAL A 317 -1.57 -14.70 14.59
CA VAL A 317 -0.23 -15.23 14.31
C VAL A 317 0.61 -14.22 13.54
N GLY A 318 1.91 -14.20 13.84
CA GLY A 318 2.90 -13.46 13.06
C GLY A 318 3.45 -14.26 11.87
N GLY A 319 4.67 -13.92 11.47
CA GLY A 319 5.37 -14.56 10.35
C GLY A 319 5.00 -13.95 9.00
N THR A 320 5.64 -14.47 7.94
CA THR A 320 5.53 -13.92 6.59
C THR A 320 4.11 -14.00 6.02
N GLY A 321 3.31 -14.98 6.45
CA GLY A 321 1.90 -15.10 6.11
C GLY A 321 1.00 -13.99 6.70
N SER A 322 1.52 -13.20 7.63
CA SER A 322 0.90 -11.97 8.18
C SER A 322 1.70 -10.71 7.82
N GLY A 323 2.79 -10.86 7.06
CA GLY A 323 3.70 -9.78 6.70
C GLY A 323 3.35 -9.07 5.39
N MET A 324 4.26 -8.21 4.98
CA MET A 324 4.25 -7.49 3.70
C MET A 324 5.59 -7.71 3.02
N GLU A 325 5.55 -8.11 1.75
CA GLU A 325 6.72 -8.22 0.88
C GLU A 325 6.63 -7.15 -0.21
N VAL A 326 7.71 -6.43 -0.46
CA VAL A 326 7.76 -5.28 -1.38
C VAL A 326 8.85 -5.53 -2.41
N ASP A 327 8.46 -5.56 -3.68
CA ASP A 327 9.37 -5.75 -4.80
C ASP A 327 10.09 -4.45 -5.15
N TYR A 328 9.35 -3.35 -5.23
CA TYR A 328 9.93 -2.03 -5.37
C TYR A 328 9.00 -0.93 -4.86
N VAL A 329 9.56 0.26 -4.68
CA VAL A 329 8.82 1.51 -4.55
C VAL A 329 9.44 2.57 -5.46
N ALA A 330 8.61 3.43 -6.03
CA ALA A 330 9.08 4.53 -6.85
C ALA A 330 8.15 5.75 -6.83
N VAL A 331 8.75 6.90 -7.10
CA VAL A 331 8.08 8.18 -7.25
C VAL A 331 8.49 8.79 -8.59
N PHE A 332 7.50 9.10 -9.42
CA PHE A 332 7.71 9.64 -10.76
C PHE A 332 7.02 10.99 -10.94
N THR A 333 7.55 11.82 -11.84
CA THR A 333 6.90 13.05 -12.29
C THR A 333 6.83 13.14 -13.82
N SER A 334 5.78 13.79 -14.32
CA SER A 334 5.50 14.02 -15.75
C SER A 334 6.39 15.08 -16.38
#